data_AF-A0A431HU36-F1
#
_entry.id   AF-A0A431HU36-F1
#
_cell.length_a   1.000
_cell.length_b   1.000
_cell.length_c   1.000
_cell.angle_alpha   90.00
_cell.angle_beta   90.00
_cell.angle_gamma   90.00
#
_symmetry.space_group_name_H-M   'P 1'
#
loop_
_entity.id
_entity.type
_entity.pdbx_description
1 polymer ?
#
loop_
_entity_poly.entity_id
_entity_poly.type
_entity_poly.pdbx_seq_one_letter_code
_entity_poly.pdbx_strand_id
1 'polypeptide(L)'
;MQGVAVPFSSAVVPVAVLCAALLVTAAHAGPGVPADPLASPQWPAMQQRFFRDAAVVFDDLVEVTLPPAAEDSMQVPVSARVRSGTAVDTLIAFIDFNPIPKVLEYRPLDAEPYLGFRVRVQQATPIRVAARTADGVWHVGGAWVDAAGGGCTLPSANAAKVREEDIGHVAARRWPLDGIGSRVKLRIAHPNDTGLISGTPAFFVEALDFTAADGRRLAELRSFEPVAESPVFVLELHTDGPVRIAGHDNTAGRIAGEAP
;
A
#
# COMPACT_ATOMS: atom_id res chain seq x y z
N MET A 1 14.58 -68.84 69.11
CA MET A 1 14.57 -70.24 68.62
C MET A 1 14.75 -70.19 67.11
N GLN A 2 15.85 -70.76 66.64
CA GLN A 2 16.26 -70.79 65.24
C GLN A 2 15.44 -71.83 64.46
N GLY A 3 15.03 -71.49 63.24
CA GLY A 3 14.38 -72.39 62.28
C GLY A 3 15.01 -72.21 60.90
N VAL A 4 15.39 -73.33 60.30
CA VAL A 4 16.25 -73.52 59.13
C VAL A 4 15.41 -73.78 57.86
N ALA A 5 15.83 -73.19 56.72
CA ALA A 5 15.71 -73.54 55.28
C ALA A 5 14.33 -74.00 54.71
N VAL A 6 13.97 -73.89 53.42
CA VAL A 6 14.65 -74.21 52.14
C VAL A 6 13.87 -73.53 50.95
N PRO A 7 14.22 -73.66 49.65
CA PRO A 7 14.25 -72.55 48.70
C PRO A 7 13.19 -72.62 47.58
N PHE A 8 13.01 -71.54 46.81
CA PHE A 8 12.41 -71.62 45.48
C PHE A 8 13.18 -70.74 44.49
N SER A 9 13.70 -71.40 43.46
CA SER A 9 14.26 -70.81 42.25
C SER A 9 13.12 -70.39 41.33
N SER A 10 13.19 -69.19 40.76
CA SER A 10 12.32 -68.78 39.64
C SER A 10 13.11 -67.84 38.74
N ALA A 11 13.30 -68.30 37.51
CA ALA A 11 13.95 -67.60 36.42
C ALA A 11 13.19 -66.33 36.04
N VAL A 12 13.94 -65.25 35.72
CA VAL A 12 13.38 -64.06 35.06
C VAL A 12 14.07 -63.92 33.71
N VAL A 13 13.26 -64.09 32.66
CA VAL A 13 13.56 -63.89 31.23
C VAL A 13 13.74 -62.38 30.97
N PRO A 14 14.62 -61.94 30.04
CA PRO A 14 15.02 -60.54 29.93
C PRO A 14 13.94 -59.71 29.25
N VAL A 15 13.54 -58.60 29.87
CA VAL A 15 12.74 -57.55 29.21
C VAL A 15 13.70 -56.64 28.46
N ALA A 16 13.78 -56.82 27.14
CA ALA A 16 14.45 -55.88 26.26
C ALA A 16 13.66 -54.57 26.25
N VAL A 17 14.22 -53.54 26.90
CA VAL A 17 13.69 -52.18 26.89
C VAL A 17 14.00 -51.57 25.53
N LEU A 18 12.99 -51.51 24.66
CA LEU A 18 13.04 -50.79 23.39
C LEU A 18 12.92 -49.29 23.68
N CYS A 19 14.05 -48.58 23.77
CA CYS A 19 14.07 -47.12 23.82
C CYS A 19 13.64 -46.55 22.47
N ALA A 20 12.36 -46.21 22.33
CA ALA A 20 11.86 -45.43 21.20
C ALA A 20 12.43 -44.00 21.30
N ALA A 21 13.38 -43.66 20.43
CA ALA A 21 13.87 -42.31 20.27
C ALA A 21 12.75 -41.43 19.69
N LEU A 22 12.18 -40.55 20.51
CA LEU A 22 11.33 -39.46 20.04
C LEU A 22 12.20 -38.47 19.23
N LEU A 23 12.16 -38.60 17.92
CA LEU A 23 12.59 -37.55 17.00
C LEU A 23 11.63 -36.37 17.19
N VAL A 24 12.05 -35.39 17.99
CA VAL A 24 11.41 -34.07 18.04
C VAL A 24 11.69 -33.42 16.69
N THR A 25 10.73 -33.49 15.78
CA THR A 25 10.75 -32.68 14.56
C THR A 25 10.62 -31.23 15.00
N ALA A 26 11.72 -30.47 14.95
CA ALA A 26 11.66 -29.02 15.04
C ALA A 26 10.76 -28.50 13.92
N ALA A 27 9.56 -28.05 14.28
CA ALA A 27 8.71 -27.30 13.38
C ALA A 27 9.53 -26.09 12.91
N HIS A 28 9.82 -26.02 11.61
CA HIS A 28 10.35 -24.81 11.01
C HIS A 28 9.24 -23.76 11.15
N ALA A 29 9.36 -22.89 12.14
CA ALA A 29 8.62 -21.65 12.15
C ALA A 29 8.98 -20.95 10.83
N GLY A 30 7.99 -20.71 9.97
CA GLY A 30 8.18 -19.84 8.82
C GLY A 30 8.77 -18.51 9.27
N PRO A 31 9.42 -17.75 8.36
CA PRO A 31 9.96 -16.44 8.70
C PRO A 31 8.86 -15.63 9.40
N GLY A 32 9.10 -15.26 10.66
CA GLY A 32 8.12 -14.50 11.45
C GLY A 32 7.83 -13.15 10.80
N VAL A 33 6.68 -12.56 11.13
CA VAL A 33 6.34 -11.20 10.69
C VAL A 33 7.47 -10.25 11.10
N PRO A 34 8.11 -9.52 10.15
CA PRO A 34 9.18 -8.59 10.48
C PRO A 34 8.72 -7.56 11.51
N ALA A 35 9.59 -7.21 12.46
CA ALA A 35 9.30 -6.19 13.46
C ALA A 35 9.02 -4.85 12.76
N ASP A 36 7.89 -4.23 13.08
CA ASP A 36 7.45 -3.00 12.44
C ASP A 36 8.11 -1.76 13.06
N PRO A 37 8.87 -0.95 12.28
CA PRO A 37 9.47 0.29 12.76
C PRO A 37 8.45 1.31 13.27
N LEU A 38 7.21 1.26 12.77
CA LEU A 38 6.14 2.17 13.18
C LEU A 38 5.32 1.65 14.36
N ALA A 39 5.65 0.45 14.89
CA ALA A 39 4.98 -0.20 16.02
C ALA A 39 3.44 -0.25 15.90
N SER A 40 2.94 -0.41 14.68
CA SER A 40 1.52 -0.52 14.40
C SER A 40 0.98 -1.87 14.87
N PRO A 41 -0.05 -1.89 15.73
CA PRO A 41 -0.72 -3.13 16.12
C PRO A 41 -1.43 -3.81 14.94
N GLN A 42 -1.71 -3.09 13.84
CA GLN A 42 -2.32 -3.67 12.63
C GLN A 42 -1.29 -4.25 11.65
N TRP A 43 0.02 -4.09 11.90
CA TRP A 43 1.05 -4.55 10.97
C TRP A 43 0.91 -6.04 10.58
N PRO A 44 0.69 -7.00 11.50
CA PRO A 44 0.51 -8.40 11.11
C PRO A 44 -0.65 -8.61 10.13
N ALA A 45 -1.76 -7.87 10.31
CA ALA A 45 -2.90 -7.93 9.40
C ALA A 45 -2.57 -7.28 8.04
N MET A 46 -1.83 -6.17 8.02
CA MET A 46 -1.40 -5.51 6.78
C MET A 46 -0.42 -6.38 6.00
N GLN A 47 0.55 -6.99 6.67
CA GLN A 47 1.52 -7.89 6.07
C GLN A 47 0.81 -9.07 5.40
N GLN A 48 -0.12 -9.71 6.11
CA GLN A 48 -0.90 -10.83 5.58
C GLN A 48 -1.77 -10.39 4.38
N ARG A 49 -2.38 -9.20 4.45
CA ARG A 49 -3.29 -8.68 3.42
C ARG A 49 -2.59 -8.35 2.11
N PHE A 50 -1.43 -7.69 2.18
CA PHE A 50 -0.76 -7.14 0.99
C PHE A 50 0.39 -7.99 0.45
N PHE A 51 1.08 -8.73 1.32
CA PHE A 51 2.30 -9.44 0.94
C PHE A 51 2.19 -10.95 1.06
N ARG A 52 1.24 -11.46 1.88
CA ARG A 52 1.07 -12.90 2.14
C ARG A 52 2.40 -13.53 2.57
N ASP A 53 2.93 -14.46 1.77
CA ASP A 53 4.18 -15.18 2.04
C ASP A 53 5.42 -14.50 1.41
N ALA A 54 5.25 -13.36 0.73
CA ALA A 54 6.36 -12.64 0.13
C ALA A 54 7.30 -12.04 1.20
N ALA A 55 8.58 -11.96 0.87
CA ALA A 55 9.57 -11.32 1.73
C ALA A 55 9.30 -9.82 1.84
N VAL A 56 9.34 -9.31 3.07
CA VAL A 56 9.14 -7.90 3.39
C VAL A 56 10.35 -7.39 4.17
N VAL A 57 10.89 -6.26 3.75
CA VAL A 57 12.03 -5.59 4.37
C VAL A 57 11.65 -4.15 4.69
N PHE A 58 12.08 -3.69 5.86
CA PHE A 58 12.06 -2.29 6.24
C PHE A 58 13.48 -1.73 6.11
N ASP A 59 13.68 -0.80 5.18
CA ASP A 59 14.95 -0.13 4.92
C ASP A 59 14.71 1.25 4.30
N ASP A 60 15.80 1.94 3.94
CA ASP A 60 15.74 3.29 3.37
C ASP A 60 15.51 3.27 1.84
N LEU A 61 15.03 2.16 1.24
CA LEU A 61 14.78 2.11 -0.20
C LEU A 61 13.56 2.94 -0.59
N VAL A 62 12.53 2.95 0.26
CA VAL A 62 11.26 3.68 0.05
C VAL A 62 11.15 4.81 1.08
N GLU A 63 11.28 6.04 0.62
CA GLU A 63 11.05 7.23 1.44
C GLU A 63 9.58 7.65 1.31
N VAL A 64 8.89 7.80 2.44
CA VAL A 64 7.51 8.30 2.50
C VAL A 64 7.47 9.57 3.34
N THR A 65 7.04 10.67 2.73
CA THR A 65 7.00 12.00 3.35
C THR A 65 5.56 12.50 3.40
N LEU A 66 5.13 12.87 4.61
CA LEU A 66 3.82 13.40 4.95
C LEU A 66 3.92 14.27 6.21
N PRO A 67 2.98 15.20 6.48
CA PRO A 67 3.03 16.03 7.67
C PRO A 67 2.78 15.18 8.94
N PRO A 68 3.40 15.53 10.08
CA PRO A 68 3.22 14.78 11.32
C PRO A 68 1.80 14.92 11.89
N ALA A 69 1.05 15.95 11.49
CA ALA A 69 -0.34 16.15 11.85
C ALA A 69 -1.15 16.63 10.62
N ALA A 70 -2.34 16.09 10.45
CA ALA A 70 -3.29 16.45 9.42
C ALA A 70 -4.15 17.63 9.87
N GLU A 71 -3.90 18.80 9.29
CA GLU A 71 -4.79 19.97 9.45
C GLU A 71 -6.19 19.68 8.88
N ASP A 72 -6.23 18.96 7.75
CA ASP A 72 -7.44 18.45 7.12
C ASP A 72 -7.30 16.93 6.89
N SER A 73 -8.06 16.15 7.67
CA SER A 73 -8.07 14.69 7.58
C SER A 73 -8.65 14.16 6.27
N MET A 74 -9.25 15.01 5.42
CA MET A 74 -9.79 14.65 4.11
C MET A 74 -8.79 14.87 2.96
N GLN A 75 -7.70 15.59 3.20
CA GLN A 75 -6.77 16.06 2.17
C GLN A 75 -5.30 15.89 2.57
N VAL A 76 -4.96 14.82 3.30
CA VAL A 76 -3.60 14.58 3.80
C VAL A 76 -2.64 14.35 2.63
N PRO A 77 -1.63 15.21 2.42
CA PRO A 77 -0.67 15.02 1.34
C PRO A 77 0.36 13.95 1.69
N VAL A 78 0.64 13.09 0.73
CA VAL A 78 1.64 12.02 0.82
C VAL A 78 2.53 12.09 -0.42
N SER A 79 3.82 11.92 -0.23
CA SER A 79 4.76 11.67 -1.33
C SER A 79 5.59 10.44 -1.01
N ALA A 80 5.80 9.59 -2.01
CA ALA A 80 6.65 8.43 -1.90
C ALA A 80 7.67 8.42 -3.04
N ARG A 81 8.92 8.10 -2.71
CA ARG A 81 10.03 7.95 -3.64
C ARG A 81 10.76 6.67 -3.34
N VAL A 82 10.99 5.86 -4.37
CA VAL A 82 11.99 4.80 -4.31
C VAL A 82 13.32 5.34 -4.79
N ARG A 83 14.43 4.91 -4.19
CA ARG A 83 15.80 5.29 -4.58
C ARG A 83 16.01 5.13 -6.09
N SER A 84 16.48 6.18 -6.76
CA SER A 84 16.73 6.19 -8.20
C SER A 84 17.63 5.04 -8.67
N GLY A 85 17.36 4.52 -9.87
CA GLY A 85 18.06 3.36 -10.44
C GLY A 85 17.56 2.00 -9.94
N THR A 86 16.62 1.97 -8.99
CA THR A 86 15.96 0.74 -8.54
C THR A 86 14.88 0.33 -9.53
N ALA A 87 14.94 -0.89 -10.06
CA ALA A 87 13.86 -1.45 -10.87
C ALA A 87 12.68 -1.86 -9.96
N VAL A 88 11.51 -1.24 -10.19
CA VAL A 88 10.30 -1.46 -9.40
C VAL A 88 9.16 -1.87 -10.30
N ASP A 89 8.51 -3.00 -9.99
CA ASP A 89 7.37 -3.51 -10.76
C ASP A 89 6.08 -2.75 -10.44
N THR A 90 5.84 -2.55 -9.14
CA THR A 90 4.63 -1.93 -8.58
C THR A 90 4.93 -1.29 -7.23
N LEU A 91 4.31 -0.15 -6.96
CA LEU A 91 4.16 0.44 -5.64
C LEU A 91 2.73 0.24 -5.13
N ILE A 92 2.54 -0.04 -3.85
CA ILE A 92 1.23 -0.10 -3.19
C ILE A 92 1.25 0.87 -2.02
N ALA A 93 0.29 1.79 -1.97
CA ALA A 93 0.06 2.63 -0.80
C ALA A 93 -1.12 2.10 0.03
N PHE A 94 -0.97 2.10 1.34
CA PHE A 94 -2.00 1.64 2.27
C PHE A 94 -1.92 2.34 3.63
N ILE A 95 -3.03 2.31 4.36
CA ILE A 95 -3.23 3.03 5.62
C ILE A 95 -3.74 2.03 6.65
N ASP A 96 -2.95 1.82 7.71
CA ASP A 96 -3.14 0.69 8.62
C ASP A 96 -4.49 0.71 9.35
N PHE A 97 -4.99 1.90 9.75
CA PHE A 97 -6.21 2.04 10.57
C PHE A 97 -7.42 2.56 9.81
N ASN A 98 -7.33 2.71 8.49
CA ASN A 98 -8.50 3.04 7.69
C ASN A 98 -9.38 1.79 7.50
N PRO A 99 -10.72 1.91 7.54
CA PRO A 99 -11.65 0.81 7.26
C PRO A 99 -11.42 0.16 5.88
N ILE A 100 -10.97 0.97 4.91
CA ILE A 100 -10.50 0.53 3.60
C ILE A 100 -8.99 0.82 3.57
N PRO A 101 -8.11 -0.17 3.83
CA PRO A 101 -6.68 0.08 3.99
C PRO A 101 -5.97 0.43 2.68
N LYS A 102 -6.38 -0.18 1.56
CA LYS A 102 -5.68 -0.02 0.27
C LYS A 102 -6.02 1.34 -0.33
N VAL A 103 -5.00 2.13 -0.67
CA VAL A 103 -5.16 3.48 -1.24
C VAL A 103 -5.01 3.45 -2.75
N LEU A 104 -3.90 2.90 -3.24
CA LEU A 104 -3.59 2.85 -4.66
C LEU A 104 -2.51 1.81 -4.97
N GLU A 105 -2.41 1.46 -6.25
CA GLU A 105 -1.29 0.76 -6.87
C GLU A 105 -0.76 1.60 -8.02
N TYR A 106 0.56 1.72 -8.12
CA TYR A 106 1.24 2.49 -9.16
C TYR A 106 2.29 1.62 -9.85
N ARG A 107 2.26 1.56 -11.19
CA ARG A 107 3.25 0.84 -12.00
C ARG A 107 4.06 1.85 -12.82
N PRO A 108 5.31 2.14 -12.44
CA PRO A 108 6.21 2.95 -13.25
C PRO A 108 6.76 2.10 -14.41
N LEU A 109 6.25 2.30 -15.63
CA LEU A 109 6.67 1.52 -16.81
C LEU A 109 7.86 2.17 -17.51
N ASP A 110 7.77 3.47 -17.73
CA ASP A 110 8.81 4.35 -18.26
C ASP A 110 8.74 5.70 -17.53
N ALA A 111 8.98 5.59 -16.23
CA ALA A 111 8.80 6.63 -15.24
C ALA A 111 9.68 6.35 -14.02
N GLU A 112 9.93 7.38 -13.22
CA GLU A 112 10.51 7.19 -11.90
C GLU A 112 9.48 6.54 -10.96
N PRO A 113 9.92 5.70 -10.01
CA PRO A 113 9.09 5.18 -8.92
C PRO A 113 8.81 6.27 -7.86
N TYR A 114 8.23 7.38 -8.31
CA TYR A 114 7.80 8.52 -7.51
C TYR A 114 6.31 8.78 -7.70
N LEU A 115 5.60 8.97 -6.58
CA LEU A 115 4.19 9.32 -6.59
C LEU A 115 3.85 10.29 -5.46
N GLY A 116 3.28 11.44 -5.81
CA GLY A 116 2.60 12.33 -4.88
C GLY A 116 1.08 12.19 -4.99
N PHE A 117 0.38 12.12 -3.86
CA PHE A 117 -1.07 11.95 -3.82
C PHE A 117 -1.67 12.52 -2.53
N ARG A 118 -2.99 12.51 -2.41
CA ARG A 118 -3.71 12.90 -1.19
C ARG A 118 -4.69 11.83 -0.76
N VAL A 119 -4.82 11.67 0.55
CA VAL A 119 -5.70 10.64 1.15
C VAL A 119 -6.61 11.21 2.22
N ARG A 120 -7.68 10.48 2.47
CA ARG A 120 -8.56 10.64 3.63
C ARG A 120 -8.10 9.69 4.74
N VAL A 121 -7.97 10.18 5.96
CA VAL A 121 -7.63 9.38 7.15
C VAL A 121 -8.73 9.45 8.20
N GLN A 122 -8.99 8.33 8.89
CA GLN A 122 -10.06 8.26 9.88
C GLN A 122 -9.66 8.65 11.29
N GLN A 123 -8.37 8.52 11.60
CA GLN A 123 -7.76 8.73 12.90
C GLN A 123 -6.24 8.80 12.71
N ALA A 124 -5.50 9.13 13.77
CA ALA A 124 -4.04 9.02 13.76
C ALA A 124 -3.62 7.62 13.29
N THR A 125 -2.77 7.53 12.27
CA THR A 125 -2.49 6.26 11.59
C THR A 125 -1.15 6.25 10.87
N PRO A 126 -0.49 5.08 10.76
CA PRO A 126 0.59 4.86 9.80
C PRO A 126 0.06 4.92 8.36
N ILE A 127 0.72 5.71 7.52
CA ILE A 127 0.57 5.66 6.07
C ILE A 127 1.85 5.04 5.50
N ARG A 128 1.68 4.00 4.68
CA ARG A 128 2.79 3.21 4.14
C ARG A 128 2.76 3.18 2.63
N VAL A 129 3.95 3.06 2.05
CA VAL A 129 4.14 2.70 0.65
C VAL A 129 5.13 1.54 0.58
N ALA A 130 4.74 0.50 -0.14
CA ALA A 130 5.57 -0.66 -0.40
C ALA A 130 5.95 -0.70 -1.88
N ALA A 131 7.22 -0.94 -2.18
CA ALA A 131 7.72 -1.11 -3.53
C ALA A 131 8.16 -2.57 -3.73
N ARG A 132 7.68 -3.21 -4.80
CA ARG A 132 8.12 -4.54 -5.20
C ARG A 132 9.26 -4.42 -6.20
N THR A 133 10.43 -4.89 -5.82
CA THR A 133 11.60 -4.98 -6.69
C THR A 133 11.52 -6.22 -7.59
N ALA A 134 12.32 -6.23 -8.66
CA ALA A 134 12.30 -7.29 -9.68
C ALA A 134 12.66 -8.70 -9.13
N ASP A 135 13.33 -8.77 -7.99
CA ASP A 135 13.61 -10.02 -7.26
C ASP A 135 12.43 -10.53 -6.43
N GLY A 136 11.32 -9.79 -6.40
CA GLY A 136 10.07 -10.13 -5.72
C GLY A 136 10.00 -9.72 -4.26
N VAL A 137 11.00 -9.02 -3.72
CA VAL A 137 11.01 -8.51 -2.35
C VAL A 137 10.17 -7.22 -2.26
N TRP A 138 9.43 -7.07 -1.16
CA TRP A 138 8.72 -5.84 -0.84
C TRP A 138 9.54 -5.00 0.13
N HIS A 139 9.90 -3.80 -0.28
CA HIS A 139 10.50 -2.79 0.59
C HIS A 139 9.43 -1.83 1.05
N VAL A 140 9.30 -1.63 2.36
CA VAL A 140 8.19 -0.86 2.96
C VAL A 140 8.73 0.34 3.71
N GLY A 141 8.28 1.53 3.29
CA GLY A 141 8.46 2.79 4.00
C GLY A 141 7.13 3.31 4.54
N GLY A 142 7.18 4.25 5.49
CA GLY A 142 5.99 4.89 6.01
C GLY A 142 6.29 5.88 7.12
N ALA A 143 5.27 6.67 7.47
CA ALA A 143 5.31 7.56 8.62
C ALA A 143 3.93 7.68 9.28
N TRP A 144 3.93 8.12 10.53
CA TRP A 144 2.72 8.44 11.25
C TRP A 144 2.17 9.82 10.85
N VAL A 145 0.85 9.91 10.76
CA VAL A 145 0.12 11.18 10.80
C VAL A 145 -0.80 11.17 12.00
N ASP A 146 -0.75 12.23 12.81
CA ASP A 146 -1.80 12.54 13.77
C ASP A 146 -2.98 13.19 13.05
N ALA A 147 -4.21 12.83 13.42
CA ALA A 147 -5.39 13.33 12.74
C ALA A 147 -6.58 13.39 13.70
N ALA A 148 -7.30 14.52 13.68
CA ALA A 148 -8.55 14.70 14.42
C ALA A 148 -9.62 13.66 14.02
N GLY A 149 -9.50 13.10 12.81
CA GLY A 149 -10.24 11.94 12.34
C GLY A 149 -11.47 12.27 11.48
N GLY A 150 -12.25 11.23 11.15
CA GLY A 150 -13.51 11.35 10.39
C GLY A 150 -13.35 11.60 8.88
N GLY A 151 -12.13 11.59 8.34
CA GLY A 151 -11.86 11.99 6.96
C GLY A 151 -12.58 11.17 5.89
N CYS A 152 -12.95 9.91 6.16
CA CYS A 152 -13.73 9.10 5.21
C CYS A 152 -15.17 8.81 5.67
N THR A 153 -15.62 9.29 6.85
CA THR A 153 -16.99 9.07 7.38
C THR A 153 -17.79 10.37 7.57
N LEU A 154 -17.16 11.52 7.48
CA LEU A 154 -17.83 12.81 7.53
C LEU A 154 -18.00 13.38 6.12
N PRO A 155 -19.10 14.10 5.84
CA PRO A 155 -19.21 14.93 4.64
C PRO A 155 -18.11 15.99 4.63
N SER A 156 -17.60 16.31 3.45
CA SER A 156 -16.64 17.42 3.31
C SER A 156 -17.28 18.74 3.77
N ALA A 157 -16.83 19.26 4.91
CA ALA A 157 -17.43 20.42 5.55
C ALA A 157 -17.23 21.72 4.74
N ASN A 158 -16.24 21.75 3.85
CA ASN A 158 -15.79 22.95 3.13
C ASN A 158 -15.66 22.78 1.60
N ALA A 159 -15.95 21.61 1.03
CA ALA A 159 -15.90 21.45 -0.43
C ALA A 159 -17.19 21.97 -1.06
N ALA A 160 -17.06 22.95 -1.95
CA ALA A 160 -18.04 23.09 -3.02
C ALA A 160 -18.08 21.75 -3.75
N LYS A 161 -19.23 21.06 -3.67
CA LYS A 161 -19.40 19.77 -4.35
C LYS A 161 -18.95 19.90 -5.81
N VAL A 162 -18.18 18.93 -6.27
CA VAL A 162 -17.88 18.79 -7.70
C VAL A 162 -19.21 18.83 -8.46
N ARG A 163 -19.33 19.75 -9.42
CA ARG A 163 -20.51 19.84 -10.26
C ARG A 163 -20.58 18.60 -11.14
N GLU A 164 -21.79 18.08 -11.35
CA GLU A 164 -22.00 16.85 -12.11
C GLU A 164 -21.37 16.93 -13.51
N GLU A 165 -21.53 18.08 -14.16
CA GLU A 165 -20.97 18.37 -15.49
C GLU A 165 -19.44 18.50 -15.52
N ASP A 166 -18.79 18.68 -14.37
CA ASP A 166 -17.34 18.79 -14.26
C ASP A 166 -16.70 17.42 -13.93
N ILE A 167 -17.49 16.39 -13.59
CA ILE A 167 -16.96 15.07 -13.22
C ILE A 167 -16.10 14.49 -14.35
N GLY A 168 -14.91 14.03 -13.98
CA GLY A 168 -13.92 13.47 -14.90
C GLY A 168 -13.08 14.52 -15.64
N HIS A 169 -13.35 15.82 -15.46
CA HIS A 169 -12.51 16.87 -16.03
C HIS A 169 -11.11 16.84 -15.42
N VAL A 170 -10.09 16.79 -16.28
CA VAL A 170 -8.68 16.72 -15.88
C VAL A 170 -8.01 18.08 -16.11
N ALA A 171 -7.50 18.66 -15.03
CA ALA A 171 -6.59 19.80 -15.11
C ALA A 171 -5.16 19.30 -14.84
N ALA A 172 -4.29 19.33 -15.85
CA ALA A 172 -2.93 18.84 -15.74
C ALA A 172 -1.90 19.86 -16.20
N ARG A 173 -0.69 19.78 -15.62
CA ARG A 173 0.46 20.58 -16.02
C ARG A 173 1.72 19.74 -15.91
N ARG A 174 2.66 20.02 -16.81
CA ARG A 174 3.97 19.39 -16.87
C ARG A 174 5.08 20.41 -16.61
N TRP A 175 6.16 19.96 -16.01
CA TRP A 175 7.39 20.72 -15.82
C TRP A 175 8.58 19.83 -16.20
N PRO A 176 9.56 20.33 -16.96
CA PRO A 176 10.79 19.61 -17.22
C PRO A 176 11.52 19.23 -15.92
N LEU A 177 12.14 18.06 -15.92
CA LEU A 177 13.05 17.56 -14.89
C LEU A 177 14.35 17.12 -15.56
N ASP A 178 15.41 17.91 -15.38
CA ASP A 178 16.70 17.67 -16.01
C ASP A 178 17.23 16.27 -15.70
N GLY A 179 17.59 15.53 -16.76
CA GLY A 179 18.15 14.19 -16.65
C GLY A 179 17.14 13.07 -16.36
N ILE A 180 15.85 13.38 -16.20
CA ILE A 180 14.77 12.41 -15.95
C ILE A 180 13.71 12.46 -17.06
N GLY A 181 13.24 13.66 -17.41
CA GLY A 181 12.14 13.87 -18.34
C GLY A 181 11.22 14.98 -17.85
N SER A 182 10.05 14.64 -17.31
CA SER A 182 9.14 15.65 -16.76
C SER A 182 8.36 15.21 -15.53
N ARG A 183 8.05 16.19 -14.68
CA ARG A 183 7.06 16.04 -13.61
C ARG A 183 5.69 16.43 -14.15
N VAL A 184 4.71 15.56 -13.99
CA VAL A 184 3.31 15.83 -14.30
C VAL A 184 2.52 15.93 -13.00
N LYS A 185 1.74 17.00 -12.84
CA LYS A 185 0.73 17.13 -11.80
C LYS A 185 -0.63 17.19 -12.47
N LEU A 186 -1.56 16.39 -12.00
CA LEU A 186 -2.95 16.42 -12.43
C LEU A 186 -3.88 16.55 -11.23
N ARG A 187 -5.02 17.19 -11.47
CA ARG A 187 -6.19 17.18 -10.62
C ARG A 187 -7.38 16.73 -11.44
N ILE A 188 -8.18 15.82 -10.90
CA ILE A 188 -9.40 15.34 -11.54
C ILE A 188 -10.57 15.88 -10.72
N ALA A 189 -11.52 16.55 -11.36
CA ALA A 189 -12.78 16.91 -10.71
C ALA A 189 -13.60 15.61 -10.51
N HIS A 190 -13.64 15.13 -9.27
CA HIS A 190 -14.36 13.89 -8.92
C HIS A 190 -14.66 13.89 -7.41
N PRO A 191 -15.87 13.51 -6.97
CA PRO A 191 -16.23 13.52 -5.54
C PRO A 191 -15.38 12.55 -4.71
N ASN A 192 -15.01 11.41 -5.28
CA ASN A 192 -14.21 10.37 -4.62
C ASN A 192 -14.86 9.95 -3.28
N ASP A 193 -16.12 9.56 -3.37
CA ASP A 193 -16.91 9.09 -2.24
C ASP A 193 -16.48 7.68 -1.85
N THR A 194 -16.32 7.48 -0.54
CA THR A 194 -15.74 6.24 0.01
C THR A 194 -16.77 5.13 0.21
N GLY A 195 -18.05 5.44 0.08
CA GLY A 195 -19.13 4.51 0.41
C GLY A 195 -19.38 4.30 1.91
N LEU A 196 -18.61 4.96 2.79
CA LEU A 196 -18.71 4.78 4.25
C LEU A 196 -19.70 5.75 4.92
N ILE A 197 -20.18 6.75 4.18
CA ILE A 197 -21.25 7.64 4.62
C ILE A 197 -22.59 6.97 4.29
N SER A 198 -23.45 6.82 5.30
CA SER A 198 -24.76 6.19 5.14
C SER A 198 -25.57 6.85 4.01
N GLY A 199 -25.99 6.04 3.03
CA GLY A 199 -26.78 6.50 1.88
C GLY A 199 -25.96 7.07 0.72
N THR A 200 -24.63 7.12 0.83
CA THR A 200 -23.73 7.53 -0.26
C THR A 200 -22.96 6.30 -0.75
N PRO A 201 -23.15 5.86 -2.01
CA PRO A 201 -22.39 4.74 -2.57
C PRO A 201 -20.92 5.14 -2.79
N ALA A 202 -20.05 4.14 -2.90
CA ALA A 202 -18.66 4.38 -3.30
C ALA A 202 -18.62 4.85 -4.76
N PHE A 203 -17.96 5.98 -5.00
CA PHE A 203 -17.83 6.57 -6.33
C PHE A 203 -16.49 7.29 -6.42
N PHE A 204 -15.51 6.68 -7.10
CA PHE A 204 -14.12 7.13 -7.10
C PHE A 204 -13.44 6.87 -8.45
N VAL A 205 -12.42 7.70 -8.76
CA VAL A 205 -11.49 7.44 -9.86
C VAL A 205 -10.81 6.10 -9.62
N GLU A 206 -10.99 5.13 -10.51
CA GLU A 206 -10.49 3.77 -10.32
C GLU A 206 -9.17 3.55 -11.06
N ALA A 207 -9.03 4.13 -12.26
CA ALA A 207 -7.96 3.80 -13.18
C ALA A 207 -7.47 4.98 -13.99
N LEU A 208 -6.15 5.12 -14.13
CA LEU A 208 -5.50 6.07 -15.03
C LEU A 208 -4.30 5.41 -15.72
N ASP A 209 -4.18 5.66 -17.02
CA ASP A 209 -3.04 5.33 -17.87
C ASP A 209 -2.39 6.62 -18.37
N PHE A 210 -1.06 6.63 -18.38
CA PHE A 210 -0.24 7.75 -18.83
C PHE A 210 0.55 7.32 -20.06
N THR A 211 0.40 8.06 -21.16
CA THR A 211 1.07 7.73 -22.44
C THR A 211 1.79 8.94 -23.01
N ALA A 212 2.98 8.71 -23.57
CA ALA A 212 3.70 9.73 -24.30
C ALA A 212 3.04 10.00 -25.67
N ALA A 213 3.40 11.12 -26.29
CA ALA A 213 2.91 11.50 -27.62
C ALA A 213 3.20 10.45 -28.71
N ASP A 214 4.29 9.68 -28.56
CA ASP A 214 4.70 8.60 -29.45
C ASP A 214 3.96 7.26 -29.21
N GLY A 215 3.09 7.21 -28.21
CA GLY A 215 2.31 6.02 -27.85
C GLY A 215 2.97 5.08 -26.83
N ARG A 216 4.19 5.36 -26.36
CA ARG A 216 4.77 4.61 -25.24
C ARG A 216 3.92 4.75 -23.97
N ARG A 217 3.77 3.65 -23.23
CA ARG A 217 3.11 3.64 -21.92
C ARG A 217 4.13 4.05 -20.87
N LEU A 218 3.83 5.13 -20.15
CA LEU A 218 4.73 5.72 -19.15
C LEU A 218 4.43 5.17 -17.77
N ALA A 219 3.16 5.07 -17.41
CA ALA A 219 2.74 4.51 -16.14
C ALA A 219 1.27 4.10 -16.11
N GLU A 220 0.93 3.30 -15.10
CA GLU A 220 -0.44 2.93 -14.74
C GLU A 220 -0.70 3.26 -13.27
N LEU A 221 -1.90 3.75 -12.97
CA LEU A 221 -2.35 4.01 -11.60
C LEU A 221 -3.73 3.39 -11.40
N ARG A 222 -3.89 2.61 -10.34
CA ARG A 222 -5.18 2.13 -9.84
C ARG A 222 -5.41 2.73 -8.47
N SER A 223 -6.50 3.46 -8.29
CA SER A 223 -6.86 4.08 -7.01
C SER A 223 -8.10 3.44 -6.41
N PHE A 224 -8.24 3.65 -5.10
CA PHE A 224 -9.33 3.14 -4.29
C PHE A 224 -9.96 4.28 -3.49
N GLU A 225 -11.02 3.95 -2.76
CA GLU A 225 -11.85 4.84 -1.96
C GLU A 225 -11.10 5.81 -1.03
N PRO A 226 -9.95 5.46 -0.41
CA PRO A 226 -9.27 6.39 0.49
C PRO A 226 -8.60 7.59 -0.19
N VAL A 227 -8.48 7.61 -1.52
CA VAL A 227 -7.95 8.78 -2.24
C VAL A 227 -8.88 9.98 -2.05
N ALA A 228 -8.29 11.15 -1.76
CA ALA A 228 -9.01 12.37 -1.43
C ALA A 228 -9.96 12.85 -2.55
N GLU A 229 -10.95 13.66 -2.16
CA GLU A 229 -11.81 14.38 -3.11
C GLU A 229 -10.98 15.20 -4.10
N SER A 230 -11.48 15.31 -5.33
CA SER A 230 -10.79 15.94 -6.45
C SER A 230 -9.33 15.45 -6.56
N PRO A 231 -9.12 14.15 -6.83
CA PRO A 231 -7.82 13.51 -6.70
C PRO A 231 -6.71 14.29 -7.36
N VAL A 232 -5.63 14.49 -6.61
CA VAL A 232 -4.39 15.09 -7.10
C VAL A 232 -3.33 14.01 -7.14
N PHE A 233 -2.68 13.88 -8.29
CA PHE A 233 -1.54 13.00 -8.46
C PHE A 233 -0.34 13.78 -9.00
N VAL A 234 0.86 13.39 -8.60
CA VAL A 234 2.12 13.91 -9.10
C VAL A 234 3.01 12.74 -9.49
N LEU A 235 3.47 12.71 -10.73
CA LEU A 235 4.31 11.66 -11.29
C LEU A 235 5.56 12.25 -11.92
N GLU A 236 6.61 11.45 -12.04
CA GLU A 236 7.85 11.79 -12.75
C GLU A 236 8.02 10.79 -13.89
N LEU A 237 7.92 11.25 -15.12
CA LEU A 237 7.79 10.41 -16.33
C LEU A 237 8.97 10.65 -17.27
N HIS A 238 9.47 9.60 -17.93
CA HIS A 238 10.60 9.69 -18.85
C HIS A 238 10.19 10.19 -20.25
N THR A 239 9.63 11.39 -20.28
CA THR A 239 9.27 12.10 -21.51
C THR A 239 9.37 13.61 -21.32
N ASP A 240 9.93 14.27 -22.32
CA ASP A 240 9.97 15.74 -22.43
C ASP A 240 8.78 16.30 -23.21
N GLY A 241 7.97 15.43 -23.81
CA GLY A 241 6.79 15.80 -24.60
C GLY A 241 5.49 15.78 -23.80
N PRO A 242 4.37 16.18 -24.43
CA PRO A 242 3.05 16.08 -23.83
C PRO A 242 2.70 14.67 -23.37
N VAL A 243 1.89 14.57 -22.32
CA VAL A 243 1.44 13.30 -21.74
C VAL A 243 -0.07 13.22 -21.83
N ARG A 244 -0.57 12.21 -22.54
CA ARG A 244 -1.99 11.89 -22.58
C ARG A 244 -2.36 11.07 -21.35
N ILE A 245 -3.43 11.49 -20.69
CA ILE A 245 -4.03 10.87 -19.51
C ILE A 245 -5.37 10.28 -19.94
N ALA A 246 -5.60 8.99 -19.70
CA ALA A 246 -6.87 8.33 -19.99
C ALA A 246 -7.23 7.39 -18.85
N GLY A 247 -8.52 7.19 -18.59
CA GLY A 247 -8.94 6.35 -17.48
C GLY A 247 -10.45 6.29 -17.28
N HIS A 248 -10.86 5.82 -16.11
CA HIS A 248 -12.26 5.75 -15.72
C HIS A 248 -12.46 5.76 -14.20
N ASP A 249 -13.68 6.09 -13.78
CA ASP A 249 -14.19 5.84 -12.44
C ASP A 249 -14.73 4.40 -12.28
N ASN A 250 -15.10 4.03 -11.05
CA ASN A 250 -15.63 2.71 -10.70
C ASN A 250 -17.04 2.42 -11.24
N THR A 251 -17.64 3.36 -11.97
CA THR A 251 -18.91 3.19 -12.70
C THR A 251 -18.72 3.20 -14.23
N ALA A 252 -17.46 3.12 -14.67
CA ALA A 252 -17.02 3.21 -16.07
C ALA A 252 -17.25 4.58 -16.73
N GLY A 253 -17.43 5.66 -15.96
CA GLY A 253 -17.38 7.02 -16.46
C GLY A 253 -15.98 7.36 -16.96
N ARG A 254 -15.89 7.96 -18.16
CA ARG A 254 -14.63 8.19 -18.86
C ARG A 254 -13.89 9.40 -18.30
N ILE A 255 -12.58 9.25 -18.09
CA ILE A 255 -11.65 10.32 -17.73
C ILE A 255 -10.64 10.47 -18.86
N ALA A 256 -10.43 11.70 -19.33
CA ALA A 256 -9.43 11.99 -20.34
C ALA A 256 -8.86 13.41 -20.17
N GLY A 257 -7.56 13.55 -20.40
CA GLY A 257 -6.87 14.83 -20.35
C GLY A 257 -5.50 14.76 -21.00
N GLU A 258 -4.82 15.89 -21.01
CA GLU A 258 -3.45 16.01 -21.48
C GLU A 258 -2.68 16.96 -20.58
N ALA A 259 -1.43 16.61 -20.27
CA ALA A 259 -0.46 17.51 -19.68
C ALA A 259 0.46 18.01 -20.80
N PRO A 260 0.28 19.27 -21.27
CA PRO A 260 1.08 19.83 -22.36
C PRO A 260 2.54 20.05 -21.95
#